data_AF-A0A529QQD4-F1
#
_entry.id   AF-A0A529QQD4-F1
#
_cell.length_a   1.000
_cell.length_b   1.000
_cell.length_c   1.000
_cell.angle_alpha   90.00
_cell.angle_beta   90.00
_cell.angle_gamma   90.00
#
_symmetry.space_group_name_H-M   'P 1'
#
loop_
_entity.id
_entity.type
_entity.pdbx_description
1 polymer ?
#
loop_
_entity_poly.entity_id
_entity_poly.type
_entity_poly.pdbx_seq_one_letter_code
_entity_poly.pdbx_strand_id
1 'polypeptide(L)'
;SGRIEAGDDPCAVVASDIDIPAGGDVTLSWLLGDAATAAEASALVQTHRGKDFDQRLADNEKAWRGFLDTIQVETPDEAMNAMVNHWLPYQSLACRIRARSAFYQASGAFGFRDQLQDTLALLAHDPKLARDQILNAARRQFPEGDVQHWWLPRTDAGVRTMISDDVVWLAHATARYIEVTGDAAILREQLPFIDGQQLGEGEHDAFFTPEITKNTASLYDRCARALDLAIKRSSPAGLPLILGGDWNDGMNRVGEGGKGESVWLGWFLLKTLTDFAPVAKGQGDTKRAQTWLKHADVLKRALESTAWDGQWYRRGSFDDGTPLGSHNSDECKIDSIAQSW
;
A
#
# COMPACT_ATOMS: atom_id res chain seq x y z
N SER A 1 10.47 -9.38 44.77
CA SER A 1 10.11 -9.43 43.33
C SER A 1 9.11 -10.57 43.12
N GLY A 2 8.32 -10.54 42.05
CA GLY A 2 7.41 -11.66 41.70
C GLY A 2 5.96 -11.54 42.16
N ARG A 3 5.46 -10.33 42.46
CA ARG A 3 4.01 -10.11 42.65
C ARG A 3 3.35 -9.95 41.27
N ILE A 4 2.35 -10.78 40.99
CA ILE A 4 1.51 -10.67 39.79
C ILE A 4 0.11 -10.29 40.30
N GLU A 5 -0.39 -9.15 39.84
CA GLU A 5 -1.70 -8.60 40.22
C GLU A 5 -2.43 -8.26 38.92
N ALA A 6 -3.70 -8.66 38.85
CA ALA A 6 -4.54 -8.41 37.68
C ALA A 6 -5.48 -7.23 37.98
N GLY A 7 -5.79 -6.43 36.96
CA GLY A 7 -6.77 -5.35 37.05
C GLY A 7 -6.18 -3.94 37.17
N ASP A 8 -4.85 -3.80 37.23
CA ASP A 8 -4.15 -2.51 37.24
C ASP A 8 -3.37 -2.28 35.94
N ASP A 9 -3.09 -1.01 35.64
CA ASP A 9 -2.21 -0.65 34.52
C ASP A 9 -0.77 -1.11 34.80
N PRO A 10 -0.14 -1.87 33.88
CA PRO A 10 1.20 -2.37 34.11
C PRO A 10 2.22 -1.23 34.03
N CYS A 11 3.07 -1.11 35.06
CA CYS A 11 4.27 -0.26 35.00
C CYS A 11 5.50 -1.02 35.48
N ALA A 12 6.65 -0.74 34.85
CA ALA A 12 7.94 -1.26 35.27
C ALA A 12 8.72 -0.17 36.02
N VAL A 13 8.89 -0.32 37.33
CA VAL A 13 9.71 0.57 38.17
C VAL A 13 10.95 -0.16 38.63
N VAL A 14 12.12 0.41 38.31
CA VAL A 14 13.43 -0.10 38.74
C VAL A 14 14.07 0.96 39.63
N ALA A 15 14.43 0.58 40.85
CA ALA A 15 15.13 1.43 41.81
C ALA A 15 16.50 0.80 42.13
N SER A 16 17.56 1.61 42.07
CA SER A 16 18.94 1.20 42.38
C SER A 16 19.69 2.36 42.98
N ASP A 17 20.43 2.11 44.06
CA ASP A 17 21.43 3.04 44.58
C ASP A 17 22.71 2.92 43.75
N ILE A 18 23.32 4.06 43.41
CA ILE A 18 24.51 4.12 42.55
C ILE A 18 25.49 5.13 43.15
N ASP A 19 26.69 4.65 43.48
CA ASP A 19 27.79 5.49 43.91
C ASP A 19 28.61 5.96 42.70
N ILE A 20 28.66 7.28 42.49
CA ILE A 20 29.46 7.89 41.41
C ILE A 20 30.70 8.55 42.05
N PRO A 21 31.92 8.10 41.72
CA PRO A 21 33.13 8.68 42.29
C PRO A 21 33.38 10.11 41.79
N ALA A 22 34.14 10.91 42.56
CA ALA A 22 34.48 12.27 42.17
C ALA A 22 35.24 12.29 40.84
N GLY A 23 34.68 12.98 39.85
CA GLY A 23 35.25 13.08 38.49
C GLY A 23 35.07 11.83 37.62
N GLY A 24 34.32 10.82 38.06
CA GLY A 24 33.99 9.64 37.27
C GLY A 24 32.54 9.63 36.75
N ASP A 25 32.22 8.59 35.98
CA ASP A 25 30.90 8.32 35.42
C ASP A 25 30.45 6.88 35.71
N VAL A 26 29.14 6.66 35.63
CA VAL A 26 28.52 5.32 35.67
C VAL A 26 27.53 5.23 34.50
N THR A 27 27.66 4.19 33.69
CA THR A 27 26.75 3.92 32.57
C THR A 27 25.79 2.80 32.93
N LEU A 28 24.51 3.02 32.66
CA LEU A 28 23.43 2.05 32.85
C LEU A 28 22.78 1.76 31.50
N SER A 29 22.58 0.48 31.20
CA SER A 29 21.93 0.04 29.96
C SER A 29 20.67 -0.75 30.29
N TRP A 30 19.53 -0.25 29.83
CA TRP A 30 18.24 -0.95 29.92
C TRP A 30 17.85 -1.50 28.56
N LEU A 31 17.32 -2.73 28.57
CA LEU A 31 16.80 -3.39 27.38
C LEU A 31 15.29 -3.54 27.56
N LEU A 32 14.53 -2.93 26.65
CA LEU A 32 13.09 -3.09 26.56
C LEU A 32 12.76 -3.86 25.28
N GLY A 33 11.83 -4.81 25.37
CA GLY A 33 11.42 -5.62 24.23
C GLY A 33 10.08 -6.30 24.49
N ASP A 34 9.55 -6.91 23.44
CA ASP A 34 8.32 -7.71 23.45
C ASP A 34 8.62 -9.10 22.91
N ALA A 35 7.98 -10.12 23.47
CA ALA A 35 8.17 -11.52 23.10
C ALA A 35 6.90 -12.32 23.38
N ALA A 36 6.64 -13.37 22.61
CA ALA A 36 5.44 -14.19 22.78
C ALA A 36 5.49 -15.05 24.05
N THR A 37 6.70 -15.33 24.56
CA THR A 37 6.91 -16.18 25.74
C THR A 37 8.03 -15.68 26.65
N ALA A 38 7.99 -16.05 27.93
CA ALA A 38 9.06 -15.74 28.88
C ALA A 38 10.42 -16.38 28.50
N ALA A 39 10.39 -17.55 27.85
CA ALA A 39 11.60 -18.23 27.37
C ALA A 39 12.26 -17.44 26.22
N GLU A 40 11.45 -16.98 25.27
CA GLU A 40 11.91 -16.11 24.19
C GLU A 40 12.43 -14.77 24.72
N ALA A 41 11.70 -14.13 25.64
CA ALA A 41 12.15 -12.90 26.30
C ALA A 41 13.52 -13.10 26.98
N SER A 42 13.70 -14.21 27.71
CA SER A 42 14.96 -14.54 28.37
C SER A 42 16.10 -14.73 27.35
N ALA A 43 15.84 -15.44 26.25
CA ALA A 43 16.82 -15.65 25.19
C ALA A 43 17.22 -14.32 24.50
N LEU A 44 16.25 -13.44 24.24
CA LEU A 44 16.49 -12.09 23.70
C LEU A 44 17.34 -11.27 24.67
N VAL A 45 17.03 -11.27 25.96
CA VAL A 45 17.82 -10.57 26.98
C VAL A 45 19.26 -11.08 27.03
N GLN A 46 19.49 -12.39 27.02
CA GLN A 46 20.86 -12.95 27.03
C GLN A 46 21.64 -12.55 25.79
N THR A 47 21.02 -12.72 24.62
CA THR A 47 21.61 -12.31 23.32
C THR A 47 21.96 -10.83 23.34
N HIS A 48 21.05 -10.01 23.86
CA HIS A 48 21.20 -8.57 23.78
C HIS A 48 22.08 -7.96 24.88
N ARG A 49 22.18 -8.58 26.07
CA ARG A 49 23.15 -8.17 27.08
C ARG A 49 24.59 -8.42 26.67
N GLY A 50 24.83 -9.45 25.85
CA GLY A 50 26.17 -9.77 25.36
C GLY A 50 26.73 -8.81 24.30
N LYS A 51 25.95 -7.83 23.85
CA LYS A 51 26.35 -6.88 22.80
C LYS A 51 26.48 -5.48 23.39
N ASP A 52 27.68 -4.94 23.27
CA ASP A 52 28.07 -3.59 23.68
C ASP A 52 27.20 -2.48 23.07
N PHE A 53 26.96 -1.40 23.83
CA PHE A 53 26.10 -0.30 23.42
C PHE A 53 26.67 0.48 22.24
N ASP A 54 27.96 0.82 22.26
CA ASP A 54 28.58 1.61 21.20
C ASP A 54 28.61 0.80 19.90
N GLN A 55 28.87 -0.51 19.97
CA GLN A 55 28.76 -1.38 18.81
C GLN A 55 27.33 -1.43 18.26
N ARG A 56 26.29 -1.38 19.11
CA ARG A 56 24.89 -1.33 18.64
C ARG A 56 24.57 -0.03 17.95
N LEU A 57 24.99 1.09 18.53
CA LEU A 57 24.77 2.40 17.93
C LEU A 57 25.48 2.48 16.58
N ALA A 58 26.74 2.05 16.51
CA ALA A 58 27.51 2.00 15.27
C ALA A 58 26.86 1.12 14.19
N ASP A 59 26.36 -0.07 14.56
CA ASP A 59 25.66 -0.95 13.63
C ASP A 59 24.34 -0.33 13.13
N ASN A 60 23.58 0.32 14.01
CA ASN A 60 22.33 1.00 13.65
C ASN A 60 22.60 2.20 12.74
N GLU A 61 23.59 3.03 13.06
CA GLU A 61 24.02 4.14 12.21
C GLU A 61 24.47 3.65 10.84
N LYS A 62 25.29 2.58 10.80
CA LYS A 62 25.74 1.99 9.53
C LYS A 62 24.56 1.50 8.68
N ALA A 63 23.57 0.86 9.29
CA ALA A 63 22.38 0.40 8.59
C ALA A 63 21.56 1.58 8.02
N TRP A 64 21.36 2.64 8.81
CA TRP A 64 20.64 3.82 8.35
C TRP A 64 21.39 4.60 7.28
N ARG A 65 22.69 4.85 7.46
CA ARG A 65 23.53 5.49 6.43
C ARG A 65 23.51 4.67 5.14
N GLY A 66 23.66 3.36 5.23
CA GLY A 66 23.59 2.47 4.06
C GLY A 66 22.28 2.58 3.28
N PHE A 67 21.15 2.83 3.95
CA PHE A 67 19.87 3.05 3.29
C PHE A 67 19.74 4.49 2.75
N LEU A 68 20.00 5.50 3.59
CA LEU A 68 19.76 6.92 3.30
C LEU A 68 20.75 7.47 2.26
N ASP A 69 21.98 6.96 2.24
CA ASP A 69 23.03 7.39 1.30
C ASP A 69 22.83 6.82 -0.12
N THR A 70 21.77 6.04 -0.36
CA THR A 70 21.49 5.44 -1.69
C THR A 70 21.18 6.49 -2.74
N ILE A 71 20.42 7.53 -2.37
CA ILE A 71 20.11 8.68 -3.23
C ILE A 71 20.47 9.93 -2.46
N GLN A 72 21.32 10.76 -3.06
CA GLN A 72 21.71 12.05 -2.51
C GLN A 72 21.56 13.12 -3.59
N VAL A 73 20.98 14.26 -3.22
CA VAL A 73 20.93 15.47 -4.02
C VAL A 73 21.79 16.56 -3.38
N GLU A 74 22.39 17.38 -4.22
CA GLU A 74 23.07 18.60 -3.83
C GLU A 74 22.44 19.76 -4.57
N THR A 75 21.75 20.62 -3.83
CA THR A 75 21.13 21.84 -4.31
C THR A 75 21.64 23.03 -3.50
N PRO A 76 21.46 24.27 -3.98
CA PRO A 76 21.78 25.47 -3.20
C PRO A 76 20.97 25.63 -1.91
N ASP A 77 19.89 24.86 -1.72
CA ASP A 77 19.07 24.86 -0.51
C ASP A 77 19.45 23.67 0.40
N GLU A 78 20.17 23.96 1.47
CA GLU A 78 20.59 22.95 2.45
C GLU A 78 19.41 22.24 3.13
N ALA A 79 18.28 22.93 3.32
CA ALA A 79 17.10 22.34 3.92
C ALA A 79 16.44 21.34 2.95
N MET A 80 16.42 21.65 1.65
CA MET A 80 15.99 20.71 0.62
C MET A 80 16.88 19.47 0.60
N ASN A 81 18.21 19.64 0.65
CA ASN A 81 19.16 18.53 0.69
C ASN A 81 18.89 17.64 1.92
N ALA A 82 18.75 18.23 3.12
CA ALA A 82 18.47 17.47 4.34
C ALA A 82 17.13 16.71 4.26
N MET A 83 16.09 17.33 3.68
CA MET A 83 14.78 16.70 3.53
C MET A 83 14.82 15.52 2.57
N VAL A 84 15.39 15.67 1.38
CA VAL A 84 15.43 14.62 0.34
C VAL A 84 16.40 13.50 0.73
N ASN A 85 17.58 13.86 1.25
CA ASN A 85 18.66 12.90 1.52
C ASN A 85 18.46 12.12 2.82
N HIS A 86 17.64 12.64 3.75
CA HIS A 86 17.50 12.05 5.08
C HIS A 86 16.04 11.83 5.45
N TRP A 87 15.27 12.90 5.60
CA TRP A 87 13.99 12.83 6.31
C TRP A 87 12.87 12.14 5.52
N LEU A 88 12.74 12.40 4.21
CA LEU A 88 11.72 11.75 3.38
C LEU A 88 11.90 10.23 3.30
N PRO A 89 13.06 9.68 2.89
CA PRO A 89 13.24 8.22 2.86
C PRO A 89 13.20 7.59 4.24
N TYR A 90 13.72 8.26 5.28
CA TYR A 90 13.62 7.79 6.66
C TYR A 90 12.16 7.66 7.10
N GLN A 91 11.35 8.71 6.91
CA GLN A 91 9.95 8.73 7.31
C GLN A 91 9.14 7.69 6.53
N SER A 92 9.34 7.56 5.21
CA SER A 92 8.67 6.54 4.42
C SER A 92 9.00 5.13 4.91
N LEU A 93 10.26 4.80 5.16
CA LEU A 93 10.63 3.47 5.64
C LEU A 93 10.16 3.22 7.09
N ALA A 94 10.42 4.15 8.00
CA ALA A 94 10.13 3.98 9.42
C ALA A 94 8.62 4.00 9.70
N CYS A 95 7.91 5.00 9.19
CA CYS A 95 6.49 5.20 9.49
C CYS A 95 5.61 4.35 8.57
N ARG A 96 5.76 4.48 7.25
CA ARG A 96 4.83 3.87 6.30
C ARG A 96 5.04 2.37 6.12
N ILE A 97 6.30 1.91 6.06
CA ILE A 97 6.60 0.49 5.83
C ILE A 97 6.73 -0.31 7.13
N ARG A 98 7.58 0.13 8.07
CA ARG A 98 7.87 -0.63 9.30
C ARG A 98 6.74 -0.52 10.32
N ALA A 99 6.36 0.71 10.69
CA ALA A 99 5.30 0.94 11.66
C ALA A 99 3.89 0.79 11.06
N ARG A 100 3.74 1.01 9.74
CA ARG A 100 2.43 1.14 9.05
C ARG A 100 1.53 2.12 9.78
N SER A 101 2.10 3.30 10.05
CA SER A 101 1.48 4.36 10.82
C SER A 101 1.73 5.74 10.21
N ALA A 102 0.72 6.62 10.30
CA ALA A 102 0.72 8.02 9.90
C ALA A 102 -0.46 8.75 10.58
N PHE A 103 -0.61 10.07 10.36
CA PHE A 103 -1.67 10.89 10.99
C PHE A 103 -3.10 10.33 10.85
N TYR A 104 -3.39 9.55 9.79
CA TYR A 104 -4.70 8.94 9.55
C TYR A 104 -4.68 7.39 9.48
N GLN A 105 -3.54 6.77 9.81
CA GLN A 105 -3.38 5.32 9.85
C GLN A 105 -2.67 4.96 11.15
N ALA A 106 -3.37 4.39 12.14
CA ALA A 106 -2.78 4.11 13.46
C ALA A 106 -2.85 2.64 13.89
N SER A 107 -3.37 1.76 13.03
CA SER A 107 -3.65 0.36 13.39
C SER A 107 -2.44 -0.59 13.22
N GLY A 108 -1.41 -0.18 12.49
CA GLY A 108 -0.31 -1.08 12.09
C GLY A 108 -0.74 -2.17 11.09
N ALA A 109 -1.97 -2.07 10.55
CA ALA A 109 -2.50 -2.97 9.52
C ALA A 109 -1.83 -2.74 8.17
N PHE A 110 -1.88 -3.76 7.32
CA PHE A 110 -1.57 -3.64 5.91
C PHE A 110 -2.80 -3.15 5.14
N GLY A 111 -2.71 -2.01 4.46
CA GLY A 111 -3.60 -1.61 3.38
C GLY A 111 -3.08 -2.12 2.03
N PHE A 112 -3.97 -2.68 1.22
CA PHE A 112 -3.64 -3.30 -0.07
C PHE A 112 -2.94 -2.30 -0.99
N ARG A 113 -3.61 -1.18 -1.26
CA ARG A 113 -3.06 -0.04 -2.01
C ARG A 113 -1.86 0.58 -1.32
N ASP A 114 -1.99 0.92 -0.05
CA ASP A 114 -1.02 1.74 0.67
C ASP A 114 0.38 1.14 0.62
N GLN A 115 0.53 -0.15 0.90
CA GLN A 115 1.86 -0.76 0.93
C GLN A 115 2.43 -1.02 -0.46
N LEU A 116 1.59 -1.19 -1.48
CA LEU A 116 2.07 -1.17 -2.86
C LEU A 116 2.62 0.21 -3.21
N GLN A 117 1.83 1.27 -2.99
CA GLN A 117 2.25 2.64 -3.32
C GLN A 117 3.49 3.08 -2.52
N ASP A 118 3.50 2.85 -1.20
CA ASP A 118 4.58 3.26 -0.30
C ASP A 118 5.92 2.57 -0.67
N THR A 119 5.89 1.31 -1.13
CA THR A 119 7.12 0.61 -1.52
C THR A 119 7.61 0.97 -2.91
N LEU A 120 6.73 1.37 -3.84
CA LEU A 120 7.14 1.87 -5.15
C LEU A 120 8.01 3.13 -5.04
N ALA A 121 7.74 3.99 -4.04
CA ALA A 121 8.54 5.18 -3.76
C ALA A 121 10.00 4.86 -3.35
N LEU A 122 10.27 3.61 -2.94
CA LEU A 122 11.57 3.16 -2.46
C LEU A 122 12.26 2.18 -3.41
N LEU A 123 11.78 2.02 -4.65
CA LEU A 123 12.38 1.09 -5.64
C LEU A 123 13.88 1.34 -5.89
N ALA A 124 14.30 2.60 -5.89
CA ALA A 124 15.70 2.97 -6.06
C ALA A 124 16.55 2.77 -4.79
N HIS A 125 15.92 2.70 -3.61
CA HIS A 125 16.60 2.47 -2.34
C HIS A 125 16.72 0.98 -2.03
N ASP A 126 15.60 0.26 -2.08
CA ASP A 126 15.53 -1.17 -1.85
C ASP A 126 14.34 -1.78 -2.62
N PRO A 127 14.56 -2.30 -3.85
CA PRO A 127 13.49 -2.90 -4.64
C PRO A 127 12.92 -4.17 -4.00
N LYS A 128 13.62 -4.79 -3.05
CA LYS A 128 13.11 -5.97 -2.33
C LYS A 128 11.86 -5.63 -1.52
N LEU A 129 11.75 -4.39 -1.00
CA LEU A 129 10.56 -3.93 -0.29
C LEU A 129 9.31 -4.03 -1.19
N ALA A 130 9.42 -3.54 -2.43
CA ALA A 130 8.33 -3.63 -3.40
C ALA A 130 8.03 -5.08 -3.79
N ARG A 131 9.07 -5.90 -4.05
CA ARG A 131 8.90 -7.33 -4.36
C ARG A 131 8.11 -8.05 -3.27
N ASP A 132 8.51 -7.88 -2.02
CA ASP A 132 7.88 -8.52 -0.88
C ASP A 132 6.42 -8.05 -0.72
N GLN A 133 6.14 -6.76 -0.90
CA GLN A 133 4.76 -6.25 -0.78
C GLN A 133 3.86 -6.64 -1.94
N ILE A 134 4.38 -6.71 -3.18
CA ILE A 134 3.63 -7.23 -4.33
C ILE A 134 3.17 -8.66 -4.04
N LEU A 135 4.06 -9.52 -3.52
CA LEU A 135 3.71 -10.89 -3.18
C LEU A 135 2.79 -10.99 -1.96
N ASN A 136 2.96 -10.11 -0.97
CA ASN A 136 2.09 -10.03 0.21
C ASN A 136 0.66 -9.64 -0.20
N ALA A 137 0.49 -8.56 -0.97
CA ALA A 137 -0.81 -8.11 -1.47
C ALA A 137 -1.45 -9.14 -2.41
N ALA A 138 -0.68 -9.73 -3.34
CA ALA A 138 -1.20 -10.74 -4.25
C ALA A 138 -1.79 -11.99 -3.56
N ARG A 139 -1.31 -12.35 -2.36
CA ARG A 139 -1.87 -13.42 -1.52
C ARG A 139 -3.23 -13.07 -0.92
N ARG A 140 -3.61 -11.79 -0.93
CA ARG A 140 -4.88 -11.26 -0.40
C ARG A 140 -5.96 -11.09 -1.47
N GLN A 141 -5.79 -11.75 -2.61
CA GLN A 141 -6.79 -11.75 -3.69
C GLN A 141 -7.74 -12.94 -3.55
N PHE A 142 -9.03 -12.68 -3.77
CA PHE A 142 -10.10 -13.67 -3.86
C PHE A 142 -10.20 -14.25 -5.29
N PRO A 143 -10.79 -15.45 -5.50
CA PRO A 143 -10.89 -16.06 -6.83
C PRO A 143 -11.62 -15.19 -7.87
N GLU A 144 -12.54 -14.33 -7.42
CA GLU A 144 -13.30 -13.39 -8.24
C GLU A 144 -12.45 -12.24 -8.82
N GLY A 145 -11.26 -12.00 -8.25
CA GLY A 145 -10.27 -11.02 -8.71
C GLY A 145 -10.16 -9.76 -7.85
N ASP A 146 -11.13 -9.50 -6.98
CA ASP A 146 -11.05 -8.49 -5.93
C ASP A 146 -10.21 -8.96 -4.74
N VAL A 147 -10.04 -8.09 -3.75
CA VAL A 147 -8.99 -8.25 -2.73
C VAL A 147 -9.48 -7.89 -1.34
N GLN A 148 -8.73 -8.34 -0.33
CA GLN A 148 -8.87 -7.84 1.04
C GLN A 148 -8.21 -6.45 1.09
N HIS A 149 -9.03 -5.42 1.26
CA HIS A 149 -8.64 -4.01 1.19
C HIS A 149 -7.63 -3.62 2.28
N TRP A 150 -7.78 -4.15 3.50
CA TRP A 150 -6.72 -4.11 4.51
C TRP A 150 -6.82 -5.31 5.47
N TRP A 151 -5.71 -5.68 6.12
CA TRP A 151 -5.64 -6.81 7.06
C TRP A 151 -4.63 -6.61 8.21
N LEU A 152 -4.89 -7.28 9.33
CA LEU A 152 -4.03 -7.31 10.51
C LEU A 152 -2.93 -8.36 10.34
N PRO A 153 -1.65 -8.00 10.56
CA PRO A 153 -0.52 -8.92 10.33
C PRO A 153 -0.48 -10.14 11.27
N ARG A 154 -1.14 -10.08 12.43
CA ARG A 154 -1.10 -11.16 13.44
C ARG A 154 -2.24 -12.17 13.30
N THR A 155 -3.39 -11.74 12.80
CA THR A 155 -4.62 -12.55 12.79
C THR A 155 -5.16 -12.80 11.39
N ASP A 156 -4.60 -12.13 10.38
CA ASP A 156 -5.09 -12.10 8.99
C ASP A 156 -6.53 -11.59 8.82
N ALA A 157 -7.18 -11.21 9.93
CA ALA A 157 -8.48 -10.56 9.92
C ALA A 157 -8.37 -9.22 9.22
N GLY A 158 -9.35 -8.92 8.38
CA GLY A 158 -9.32 -7.73 7.55
C GLY A 158 -10.66 -7.52 6.88
N VAL A 159 -10.73 -6.46 6.07
CA VAL A 159 -11.96 -6.05 5.42
C VAL A 159 -11.90 -6.34 3.92
N ARG A 160 -12.98 -6.90 3.37
CA ARG A 160 -13.26 -6.94 1.93
C ARG A 160 -14.21 -5.80 1.62
N THR A 161 -13.93 -4.97 0.62
CA THR A 161 -14.72 -3.76 0.31
C THR A 161 -15.01 -3.65 -1.19
N MET A 162 -15.83 -2.66 -1.55
CA MET A 162 -16.06 -2.21 -2.92
C MET A 162 -15.16 -1.03 -3.35
N ILE A 163 -14.04 -0.80 -2.67
CA ILE A 163 -13.04 0.20 -3.09
C ILE A 163 -12.48 -0.23 -4.45
N SER A 164 -12.59 0.69 -5.42
CA SER A 164 -12.52 0.37 -6.84
C SER A 164 -11.10 0.32 -7.40
N ASP A 165 -10.14 0.99 -6.76
CA ASP A 165 -8.80 1.16 -7.29
C ASP A 165 -7.80 0.08 -6.86
N ASP A 166 -8.07 -0.63 -5.76
CA ASP A 166 -7.22 -1.73 -5.24
C ASP A 166 -6.82 -2.73 -6.34
N VAL A 167 -7.77 -3.12 -7.19
CA VAL A 167 -7.56 -4.12 -8.24
C VAL A 167 -6.64 -3.62 -9.36
N VAL A 168 -6.45 -2.32 -9.50
CA VAL A 168 -5.53 -1.73 -10.48
C VAL A 168 -4.10 -1.67 -9.92
N TRP A 169 -3.96 -1.43 -8.62
CA TRP A 169 -2.66 -1.26 -7.95
C TRP A 169 -1.72 -2.46 -8.09
N LEU A 170 -2.24 -3.69 -8.04
CA LEU A 170 -1.40 -4.89 -8.11
C LEU A 170 -0.63 -4.96 -9.44
N ALA A 171 -1.34 -4.74 -10.56
CA ALA A 171 -0.73 -4.76 -11.88
C ALA A 171 0.17 -3.54 -12.10
N HIS A 172 -0.25 -2.36 -11.61
CA HIS A 172 0.57 -1.15 -11.68
C HIS A 172 1.92 -1.32 -10.97
N ALA A 173 1.89 -1.78 -9.71
CA ALA A 173 3.09 -1.99 -8.93
C ALA A 173 4.00 -3.06 -9.54
N THR A 174 3.41 -4.14 -10.07
CA THR A 174 4.15 -5.22 -10.72
C THR A 174 4.83 -4.73 -12.01
N ALA A 175 4.12 -3.99 -12.88
CA ALA A 175 4.73 -3.40 -14.08
C ALA A 175 5.87 -2.46 -13.70
N ARG A 176 5.67 -1.57 -12.73
CA ARG A 176 6.69 -0.60 -12.32
C ARG A 176 7.92 -1.27 -11.70
N TYR A 177 7.72 -2.31 -10.88
CA TYR A 177 8.81 -3.11 -10.35
C TYR A 177 9.63 -3.78 -11.46
N ILE A 178 8.97 -4.41 -12.43
CA ILE A 178 9.66 -5.06 -13.56
C ILE A 178 10.39 -4.03 -14.42
N GLU A 179 9.77 -2.88 -14.68
CA GLU A 179 10.38 -1.80 -15.45
C GLU A 179 11.69 -1.30 -14.82
N VAL A 180 11.71 -1.12 -13.50
CA VAL A 180 12.88 -0.60 -12.77
C VAL A 180 13.94 -1.68 -12.55
N THR A 181 13.55 -2.92 -12.28
CA THR A 181 14.49 -3.99 -11.85
C THR A 181 14.87 -4.96 -12.96
N GLY A 182 14.06 -5.08 -14.00
CA GLY A 182 14.15 -6.15 -15.01
C GLY A 182 13.73 -7.53 -14.50
N ASP A 183 13.30 -7.68 -13.24
CA ASP A 183 12.93 -8.97 -12.65
C ASP A 183 11.53 -9.42 -13.08
N ALA A 184 11.42 -9.88 -14.33
CA ALA A 184 10.20 -10.50 -14.84
C ALA A 184 9.92 -11.89 -14.24
N ALA A 185 10.87 -12.49 -13.50
CA ALA A 185 10.67 -13.81 -12.91
C ALA A 185 9.62 -13.79 -11.79
N ILE A 186 9.41 -12.63 -11.13
CA ILE A 186 8.35 -12.42 -10.13
C ILE A 186 6.96 -12.84 -10.64
N LEU A 187 6.69 -12.70 -11.94
CA LEU A 187 5.40 -13.05 -12.55
C LEU A 187 5.06 -14.54 -12.42
N ARG A 188 6.06 -15.41 -12.26
CA ARG A 188 5.90 -16.87 -12.16
C ARG A 188 5.62 -17.35 -10.74
N GLU A 189 5.75 -16.47 -9.74
CA GLU A 189 5.51 -16.79 -8.34
C GLU A 189 4.09 -17.33 -8.17
N GLN A 190 3.98 -18.53 -7.60
CA GLN A 190 2.71 -19.21 -7.37
C GLN A 190 2.20 -18.90 -5.97
N LEU A 191 1.00 -18.32 -5.92
CA LEU A 191 0.40 -17.85 -4.67
C LEU A 191 -1.01 -18.45 -4.52
N PRO A 192 -1.44 -18.83 -3.31
CA PRO A 192 -2.81 -19.27 -3.04
C PRO A 192 -3.77 -18.08 -3.03
N PHE A 193 -5.04 -18.31 -3.40
CA PHE A 193 -6.11 -17.34 -3.13
C PHE A 193 -6.57 -17.43 -1.68
N ILE A 194 -7.20 -16.38 -1.20
CA ILE A 194 -8.02 -16.41 0.01
C ILE A 194 -9.50 -16.58 -0.34
N ASP A 195 -10.29 -17.10 0.58
CA ASP A 195 -11.75 -17.26 0.46
C ASP A 195 -12.45 -16.79 1.74
N GLY A 196 -13.73 -16.44 1.62
CA GLY A 196 -14.56 -15.99 2.74
C GLY A 196 -15.81 -15.27 2.28
N GLN A 197 -16.39 -14.45 3.16
CA GLN A 197 -17.67 -13.79 2.89
C GLN A 197 -17.62 -12.97 1.59
N GLN A 198 -18.58 -13.21 0.69
CA GLN A 198 -18.84 -12.35 -0.45
C GLN A 198 -19.72 -11.17 0.00
N LEU A 199 -19.51 -10.01 -0.60
CA LEU A 199 -20.37 -8.86 -0.38
C LEU A 199 -21.71 -9.06 -1.11
N GLY A 200 -22.80 -8.99 -0.36
CA GLY A 200 -24.16 -8.98 -0.90
C GLY A 200 -24.48 -7.68 -1.65
N GLU A 201 -25.63 -7.66 -2.31
CA GLU A 201 -26.14 -6.44 -2.95
C GLU A 201 -26.36 -5.35 -1.89
N GLY A 202 -25.70 -4.20 -2.07
CA GLY A 202 -25.75 -3.07 -1.14
C GLY A 202 -24.82 -3.17 0.07
N GLU A 203 -24.05 -4.26 0.23
CA GLU A 203 -23.02 -4.35 1.25
C GLU A 203 -21.75 -3.63 0.80
N HIS A 204 -21.28 -2.69 1.63
CA HIS A 204 -20.07 -1.90 1.37
C HIS A 204 -18.79 -2.61 1.80
N ASP A 205 -18.88 -3.36 2.90
CA ASP A 205 -17.75 -4.04 3.51
C ASP A 205 -18.14 -5.27 4.33
N ALA A 206 -17.17 -6.15 4.54
CA ALA A 206 -17.26 -7.29 5.44
C ALA A 206 -15.91 -7.52 6.13
N PHE A 207 -15.91 -7.56 7.47
CA PHE A 207 -14.71 -7.82 8.27
C PHE A 207 -14.69 -9.27 8.77
N PHE A 208 -13.67 -10.03 8.38
CA PHE A 208 -13.52 -11.44 8.74
C PHE A 208 -12.06 -11.91 8.62
N THR A 209 -11.77 -13.08 9.19
CA THR A 209 -10.52 -13.81 8.92
C THR A 209 -10.76 -14.75 7.74
N PRO A 210 -10.09 -14.55 6.60
CA PRO A 210 -10.29 -15.40 5.43
C PRO A 210 -9.59 -16.76 5.60
N GLU A 211 -10.04 -17.74 4.81
CA GLU A 211 -9.37 -19.02 4.69
C GLU A 211 -8.39 -19.02 3.51
N ILE A 212 -7.24 -19.69 3.65
CA ILE A 212 -6.29 -19.86 2.54
C ILE A 212 -6.73 -21.07 1.72
N THR A 213 -6.98 -20.84 0.42
CA THR A 213 -7.41 -21.89 -0.50
C THR A 213 -6.25 -22.76 -0.97
N LYS A 214 -6.56 -23.96 -1.49
CA LYS A 214 -5.58 -24.82 -2.20
C LYS A 214 -5.32 -24.38 -3.63
N ASN A 215 -6.20 -23.53 -4.19
CA ASN A 215 -6.09 -23.07 -5.57
C ASN A 215 -4.99 -22.01 -5.65
N THR A 216 -4.02 -22.25 -6.52
CA THR A 216 -2.90 -21.34 -6.74
C THR A 216 -2.96 -20.74 -8.15
N ALA A 217 -2.38 -19.57 -8.30
CA ALA A 217 -2.21 -18.91 -9.58
C ALA A 217 -0.92 -18.09 -9.57
N SER A 218 -0.35 -17.92 -10.76
CA SER A 218 0.84 -17.08 -10.94
C SER A 218 0.52 -15.62 -10.60
N LEU A 219 1.53 -14.85 -10.18
CA LEU A 219 1.36 -13.41 -9.99
C LEU A 219 0.83 -12.73 -11.27
N TYR A 220 1.26 -13.18 -12.45
CA TYR A 220 0.71 -12.71 -13.73
C TYR A 220 -0.81 -12.91 -13.80
N ASP A 221 -1.29 -14.13 -13.55
CA ASP A 221 -2.72 -14.44 -13.62
C ASP A 221 -3.54 -13.62 -12.62
N ARG A 222 -2.96 -13.32 -11.45
CA ARG A 222 -3.59 -12.48 -10.42
C ARG A 222 -3.72 -11.03 -10.87
N CYS A 223 -2.65 -10.46 -11.43
CA CYS A 223 -2.69 -9.13 -12.04
C CYS A 223 -3.74 -9.08 -13.18
N ALA A 224 -3.75 -10.10 -14.03
CA ALA A 224 -4.66 -10.17 -15.17
C ALA A 224 -6.13 -10.25 -14.72
N ARG A 225 -6.45 -11.06 -13.70
CA ARG A 225 -7.80 -11.15 -13.12
C ARG A 225 -8.27 -9.82 -12.53
N ALA A 226 -7.37 -9.12 -11.82
CA ALA A 226 -7.68 -7.84 -11.20
C ALA A 226 -7.97 -6.76 -12.28
N LEU A 227 -7.17 -6.70 -13.34
CA LEU A 227 -7.41 -5.82 -14.48
C LEU A 227 -8.69 -6.17 -15.25
N ASP A 228 -8.94 -7.47 -15.48
CA ASP A 228 -10.17 -7.93 -16.12
C ASP A 228 -11.41 -7.53 -15.28
N LEU A 229 -11.30 -7.53 -13.95
CA LEU A 229 -12.34 -7.05 -13.05
C LEU A 229 -12.50 -5.52 -13.09
N ALA A 230 -11.40 -4.75 -13.11
CA ALA A 230 -11.45 -3.30 -13.25
C ALA A 230 -12.15 -2.86 -14.55
N ILE A 231 -11.87 -3.55 -15.66
CA ILE A 231 -12.54 -3.33 -16.95
C ILE A 231 -14.05 -3.63 -16.85
N LYS A 232 -14.43 -4.73 -16.19
CA LYS A 232 -15.84 -5.07 -15.98
C LYS A 232 -16.58 -4.05 -15.12
N ARG A 233 -15.87 -3.39 -14.20
CA ARG A 233 -16.38 -2.31 -13.34
C ARG A 233 -16.28 -0.93 -14.04
N SER A 234 -16.49 -0.88 -15.35
CA SER A 234 -16.59 0.37 -16.11
C SER A 234 -18.04 0.64 -16.50
N SER A 235 -18.41 1.91 -16.53
CA SER A 235 -19.72 2.36 -16.97
C SER A 235 -19.92 2.14 -18.48
N PRO A 236 -21.15 2.28 -19.00
CA PRO A 236 -21.39 2.28 -20.45
C PRO A 236 -20.64 3.39 -21.21
N ALA A 237 -20.31 4.51 -20.54
CA ALA A 237 -19.51 5.58 -21.13
C ALA A 237 -18.01 5.22 -21.20
N GLY A 238 -17.59 4.17 -20.49
CA GLY A 238 -16.25 3.60 -20.51
C GLY A 238 -15.36 4.01 -19.35
N LEU A 239 -15.79 4.95 -18.49
CA LEU A 239 -15.05 5.32 -17.29
C LEU A 239 -15.23 4.27 -16.18
N PRO A 240 -14.24 4.06 -15.30
CA PRO A 240 -14.40 3.18 -14.14
C PRO A 240 -15.48 3.68 -13.20
N LEU A 241 -16.28 2.75 -12.67
CA LEU A 241 -17.22 3.03 -11.60
C LEU A 241 -16.45 3.25 -10.30
N ILE A 242 -16.80 4.31 -9.56
CA ILE A 242 -16.16 4.63 -8.27
C ILE A 242 -16.61 3.68 -7.15
N LEU A 243 -17.81 3.10 -7.26
CA LEU A 243 -18.36 2.13 -6.31
C LEU A 243 -18.31 2.67 -4.87
N GLY A 244 -17.71 1.90 -3.94
CA GLY A 244 -17.57 2.29 -2.53
C GLY A 244 -16.47 3.33 -2.27
N GLY A 245 -15.74 3.77 -3.30
CA GLY A 245 -14.64 4.72 -3.21
C GLY A 245 -13.49 4.37 -4.17
N ASP A 246 -12.56 5.31 -4.36
CA ASP A 246 -11.31 5.11 -5.09
C ASP A 246 -10.12 5.52 -4.21
N TRP A 247 -9.08 6.19 -4.74
CA TRP A 247 -7.97 6.69 -3.93
C TRP A 247 -8.39 7.57 -2.76
N ASN A 248 -9.46 8.35 -2.93
CA ASN A 248 -10.01 9.18 -1.86
C ASN A 248 -11.13 8.43 -1.14
N ASP A 249 -10.80 7.81 0.00
CA ASP A 249 -11.75 7.05 0.82
C ASP A 249 -12.96 7.88 1.28
N GLY A 250 -12.83 9.22 1.32
CA GLY A 250 -13.93 10.13 1.65
C GLY A 250 -15.02 10.22 0.57
N MET A 251 -14.79 9.69 -0.63
CA MET A 251 -15.77 9.66 -1.74
C MET A 251 -16.67 8.41 -1.73
N ASN A 252 -16.91 7.84 -0.56
CA ASN A 252 -17.66 6.59 -0.36
C ASN A 252 -19.16 6.66 -0.65
N ARG A 253 -19.71 7.84 -0.97
CA ARG A 253 -21.12 8.05 -1.36
C ARG A 253 -21.32 8.48 -2.80
N VAL A 254 -20.24 8.58 -3.58
CA VAL A 254 -20.34 9.05 -4.97
C VAL A 254 -20.96 7.99 -5.89
N GLY A 255 -20.67 6.71 -5.64
CA GLY A 255 -21.12 5.59 -6.47
C GLY A 255 -21.77 4.45 -5.70
N GLU A 256 -22.39 4.73 -4.56
CA GLU A 256 -23.05 3.73 -3.70
C GLU A 256 -24.15 2.95 -4.47
N GLY A 257 -24.80 3.61 -5.44
CA GLY A 257 -25.76 3.00 -6.36
C GLY A 257 -25.14 2.26 -7.55
N GLY A 258 -23.81 2.16 -7.63
CA GLY A 258 -23.09 1.41 -8.67
C GLY A 258 -23.07 2.07 -10.05
N LYS A 259 -23.30 3.38 -10.13
CA LYS A 259 -23.35 4.15 -11.39
C LYS A 259 -22.39 5.33 -11.41
N GLY A 260 -21.97 5.85 -10.26
CA GLY A 260 -21.01 6.94 -10.16
C GLY A 260 -19.67 6.57 -10.80
N GLU A 261 -19.02 7.54 -11.44
CA GLU A 261 -17.81 7.35 -12.24
C GLU A 261 -16.61 8.07 -11.62
N SER A 262 -15.40 7.50 -11.77
CA SER A 262 -14.14 8.11 -11.35
C SER A 262 -13.24 8.43 -12.54
N VAL A 263 -12.93 9.72 -12.72
CA VAL A 263 -12.02 10.20 -13.78
C VAL A 263 -10.57 9.89 -13.43
N TRP A 264 -10.19 10.08 -12.17
CA TRP A 264 -8.85 9.72 -11.68
C TRP A 264 -8.54 8.24 -11.91
N LEU A 265 -9.47 7.34 -11.53
CA LEU A 265 -9.30 5.91 -11.75
C LEU A 265 -9.26 5.59 -13.25
N GLY A 266 -9.96 6.37 -14.08
CA GLY A 266 -9.87 6.28 -15.53
C GLY A 266 -8.45 6.49 -16.05
N TRP A 267 -7.77 7.56 -15.61
CA TRP A 267 -6.36 7.80 -15.94
C TRP A 267 -5.44 6.68 -15.43
N PHE A 268 -5.63 6.29 -14.17
CA PHE A 268 -4.82 5.26 -13.55
C PHE A 268 -4.94 3.90 -14.25
N LEU A 269 -6.17 3.50 -14.60
CA LEU A 269 -6.45 2.28 -15.33
C LEU A 269 -5.92 2.35 -16.76
N LEU A 270 -6.08 3.48 -17.46
CA LEU A 270 -5.53 3.67 -18.80
C LEU A 270 -4.01 3.47 -18.83
N LYS A 271 -3.30 4.12 -17.90
CA LYS A 271 -1.85 3.97 -17.76
C LYS A 271 -1.48 2.52 -17.47
N THR A 272 -2.14 1.91 -16.49
CA THR A 272 -1.83 0.54 -16.07
C THR A 272 -2.09 -0.49 -17.16
N LEU A 273 -3.20 -0.39 -17.90
CA LEU A 273 -3.48 -1.29 -19.04
C LEU A 273 -2.44 -1.14 -20.15
N THR A 274 -2.01 0.09 -20.42
CA THR A 274 -0.98 0.37 -21.43
C THR A 274 0.38 -0.20 -21.03
N ASP A 275 0.79 -0.02 -19.78
CA ASP A 275 2.07 -0.50 -19.26
C ASP A 275 2.09 -2.02 -19.09
N PHE A 276 0.96 -2.65 -18.72
CA PHE A 276 0.89 -4.09 -18.48
C PHE A 276 0.62 -4.92 -19.74
N ALA A 277 0.12 -4.32 -20.83
CA ALA A 277 -0.09 -5.03 -22.09
C ALA A 277 1.20 -5.62 -22.71
N PRO A 278 2.35 -4.92 -22.74
CA PRO A 278 3.63 -5.52 -23.10
C PRO A 278 4.05 -6.69 -22.20
N VAL A 279 3.76 -6.60 -20.89
CA VAL A 279 4.03 -7.69 -19.93
C VAL A 279 3.23 -8.94 -20.29
N ALA A 280 1.92 -8.80 -20.56
CA ALA A 280 1.07 -9.90 -21.01
C ALA A 280 1.54 -10.52 -22.33
N LYS A 281 1.94 -9.70 -23.32
CA LYS A 281 2.55 -10.20 -24.56
C LYS A 281 3.81 -11.03 -24.28
N GLY A 282 4.66 -10.57 -23.36
CA GLY A 282 5.86 -11.31 -22.92
C GLY A 282 5.55 -12.65 -22.25
N GLN A 283 4.38 -12.79 -21.62
CA GLN A 283 3.87 -14.06 -21.08
C GLN A 283 3.13 -14.92 -22.12
N GLY A 284 3.02 -14.47 -23.38
CA GLY A 284 2.31 -15.16 -24.46
C GLY A 284 0.80 -14.87 -24.53
N ASP A 285 0.25 -14.05 -23.62
CA ASP A 285 -1.18 -13.71 -23.57
C ASP A 285 -1.50 -12.49 -24.44
N THR A 286 -1.33 -12.66 -25.74
CA THR A 286 -1.58 -11.61 -26.72
C THR A 286 -3.07 -11.21 -26.77
N LYS A 287 -3.97 -12.15 -26.44
CA LYS A 287 -5.42 -11.91 -26.44
C LYS A 287 -5.83 -10.92 -25.36
N ARG A 288 -5.37 -11.10 -24.12
CA ARG A 288 -5.65 -10.11 -23.07
C ARG A 288 -4.99 -8.78 -23.37
N ALA A 289 -3.74 -8.77 -23.82
CA ALA A 289 -3.05 -7.55 -24.20
C ALA A 289 -3.82 -6.72 -25.23
N GLN A 290 -4.41 -7.37 -26.25
CA GLN A 290 -5.26 -6.67 -27.25
C GLN A 290 -6.57 -6.16 -26.64
N THR A 291 -7.23 -6.97 -25.80
CA THR A 291 -8.46 -6.56 -25.09
C THR A 291 -8.22 -5.34 -24.23
N TRP A 292 -7.13 -5.33 -23.46
CA TRP A 292 -6.74 -4.24 -22.58
C TRP A 292 -6.39 -2.96 -23.34
N LEU A 293 -5.62 -3.06 -24.43
CA LEU A 293 -5.32 -1.90 -25.28
C LEU A 293 -6.58 -1.32 -25.93
N LYS A 294 -7.52 -2.17 -26.35
CA LYS A 294 -8.82 -1.73 -26.87
C LYS A 294 -9.63 -0.99 -25.80
N HIS A 295 -9.60 -1.46 -24.54
CA HIS A 295 -10.26 -0.76 -23.44
C HIS A 295 -9.54 0.54 -23.06
N ALA A 296 -8.21 0.58 -23.12
CA ALA A 296 -7.43 1.80 -22.94
C ALA A 296 -7.82 2.88 -23.97
N ASP A 297 -8.08 2.51 -25.22
CA ASP A 297 -8.62 3.43 -26.23
C ASP A 297 -10.03 3.93 -25.90
N VAL A 298 -10.88 3.10 -25.27
CA VAL A 298 -12.20 3.50 -24.79
C VAL A 298 -12.06 4.52 -23.66
N LEU A 299 -11.22 4.22 -22.66
CA LEU A 299 -10.91 5.11 -21.55
C LEU A 299 -10.41 6.46 -22.06
N LYS A 300 -9.43 6.45 -22.99
CA LYS A 300 -8.87 7.67 -23.56
C LYS A 300 -9.95 8.55 -24.18
N ARG A 301 -10.86 7.96 -24.96
CA ARG A 301 -11.97 8.70 -25.57
C ARG A 301 -12.92 9.25 -24.50
N ALA A 302 -13.26 8.48 -23.48
CA ALA A 302 -14.14 8.93 -22.42
C ALA A 302 -13.53 10.09 -21.61
N LEU A 303 -12.25 9.97 -21.25
CA LEU A 303 -11.49 11.00 -20.54
C LEU A 303 -11.41 12.31 -21.33
N GLU A 304 -11.09 12.23 -22.62
CA GLU A 304 -10.98 13.40 -23.49
C GLU A 304 -12.32 14.00 -23.94
N SER A 305 -13.46 13.35 -23.66
CA SER A 305 -14.77 13.83 -24.07
C SER A 305 -15.71 14.10 -22.91
N THR A 306 -16.10 13.08 -22.15
CA THR A 306 -17.10 13.21 -21.08
C THR A 306 -16.51 13.70 -19.77
N ALA A 307 -15.22 13.43 -19.52
CA ALA A 307 -14.54 13.88 -18.31
C ALA A 307 -14.00 15.30 -18.42
N TRP A 308 -13.53 15.73 -19.60
CA TRP A 308 -13.13 17.12 -19.82
C TRP A 308 -14.36 18.03 -19.84
N ASP A 309 -14.43 18.99 -18.93
CA ASP A 309 -15.60 19.87 -18.81
C ASP A 309 -15.51 21.16 -19.63
N GLY A 310 -14.39 21.38 -20.33
CA GLY A 310 -14.10 22.60 -21.08
C GLY A 310 -12.99 23.46 -20.44
N GLN A 311 -12.72 23.29 -19.15
CA GLN A 311 -11.66 24.01 -18.44
C GLN A 311 -10.67 23.08 -17.74
N TRP A 312 -11.16 22.00 -17.12
CA TRP A 312 -10.35 20.96 -16.48
C TRP A 312 -11.07 19.61 -16.52
N TYR A 313 -10.40 18.55 -16.07
CA TYR A 313 -11.04 17.24 -15.95
C TYR A 313 -11.93 17.22 -14.71
N ARG A 314 -13.18 16.78 -14.87
CA ARG A 314 -14.07 16.52 -13.72
C ARG A 314 -13.42 15.52 -12.78
N ARG A 315 -13.78 15.57 -11.51
CA ARG A 315 -13.39 14.51 -10.57
C ARG A 315 -14.09 13.18 -10.86
N GLY A 316 -15.34 13.27 -11.32
CA GLY A 316 -16.22 12.12 -11.52
C GLY A 316 -17.67 12.55 -11.73
N SER A 317 -18.59 11.61 -11.51
CA SER A 317 -20.03 11.87 -11.44
C SER A 317 -20.67 11.02 -10.35
N PHE A 318 -21.77 11.53 -9.79
CA PHE A 318 -22.63 10.76 -8.90
C PHE A 318 -23.47 9.73 -9.67
N ASP A 319 -24.16 8.86 -8.94
CA ASP A 319 -25.05 7.83 -9.51
C ASP A 319 -26.19 8.38 -10.39
N ASP A 320 -26.59 9.63 -10.15
CA ASP A 320 -27.62 10.34 -10.93
C ASP A 320 -27.05 11.07 -12.17
N GLY A 321 -25.73 11.02 -12.37
CA GLY A 321 -25.02 11.68 -13.45
C GLY A 321 -24.60 13.13 -13.15
N THR A 322 -24.93 13.67 -11.97
CA THR A 322 -24.48 15.00 -11.55
C THR A 322 -22.94 15.04 -11.52
N PRO A 323 -22.29 16.05 -12.15
CA PRO A 323 -20.83 16.10 -12.19
C PRO A 323 -20.23 16.50 -10.83
N LEU A 324 -19.11 15.86 -10.48
CA LEU A 324 -18.29 16.18 -9.32
C LEU A 324 -17.00 16.88 -9.77
N GLY A 325 -16.59 17.96 -9.10
CA GLY A 325 -15.35 18.69 -9.42
C GLY A 325 -15.37 19.34 -10.79
N SER A 326 -16.39 20.15 -11.08
CA SER A 326 -16.62 20.80 -12.38
C SER A 326 -16.52 22.33 -12.27
N HIS A 327 -16.21 23.02 -13.37
CA HIS A 327 -16.28 24.49 -13.45
C HIS A 327 -17.69 25.04 -13.20
N ASN A 328 -18.71 24.19 -13.35
CA ASN A 328 -20.11 24.50 -13.04
C ASN A 328 -20.51 24.18 -11.60
N SER A 329 -19.65 23.55 -10.79
CA SER A 329 -19.93 23.28 -9.37
C SER A 329 -19.84 24.58 -8.57
N ASP A 330 -20.62 24.77 -7.51
CA ASP A 330 -20.51 25.96 -6.66
C ASP A 330 -19.22 25.96 -5.82
N GLU A 331 -18.88 24.80 -5.25
CA GLU A 331 -17.69 24.54 -4.43
C GLU A 331 -16.97 23.26 -4.89
N CYS A 332 -15.78 22.99 -4.33
CA CYS A 332 -14.94 21.84 -4.68
C CYS A 332 -14.74 21.67 -6.19
N LYS A 333 -14.59 22.80 -6.88
CA LYS A 333 -14.57 22.93 -8.35
C LYS A 333 -13.45 22.14 -9.02
N ILE A 334 -12.27 22.10 -8.40
CA ILE A 334 -11.09 21.43 -8.94
C ILE A 334 -10.60 20.44 -7.90
N ASP A 335 -10.55 19.17 -8.28
CA ASP A 335 -9.87 18.16 -7.49
C ASP A 335 -8.50 17.89 -8.12
N SER A 336 -7.44 18.10 -7.34
CA SER A 336 -6.06 17.98 -7.81
C SER A 336 -5.75 16.58 -8.33
N ILE A 337 -6.36 15.52 -7.76
CA ILE A 337 -5.96 14.15 -8.09
C ILE A 337 -6.28 13.81 -9.55
N ALA A 338 -7.40 14.31 -10.06
CA ALA A 338 -7.81 14.10 -11.44
C ALA A 338 -6.98 14.92 -12.45
N GLN A 339 -6.23 15.93 -11.98
CA GLN A 339 -5.39 16.78 -12.85
C GLN A 339 -3.93 16.35 -12.89
N SER A 340 -3.48 15.50 -11.97
CA SER A 340 -2.05 15.15 -11.82
C SER A 340 -1.55 14.06 -12.78
N TRP A 341 -2.33 13.64 -13.77
CA TRP A 341 -2.08 12.48 -14.64
C TRP A 341 -1.65 12.82 -16.06
#